data_AF-A0A413ZNW2-F1
#
_entry.id   AF-A0A413ZNW2-F1
#
_cell.length_a   1.000
_cell.length_b   1.000
_cell.length_c   1.000
_cell.angle_alpha   90.00
_cell.angle_beta   90.00
_cell.angle_gamma   90.00
#
_symmetry.space_group_name_H-M   'P 1'
#
loop_
_entity.id
_entity.type
_entity.pdbx_description
1 polymer ?
#
loop_
_entity_poly.entity_id
_entity_poly.type
_entity_poly.pdbx_seq_one_letter_code
_entity_poly.pdbx_strand_id
1 'polypeptide(L)'
;MNLNKETMIRKNLAMHNKVLSYFTEIVHEESIPVNVDIGSRYVDGNGDTQIDVLLEYGEPDEDCVNEVLTRAINVAIEQWK
;
A
#
# COMPACT_ATOMS: atom_id res chain seq x y z
N MET A 1 -14.91 -31.10 4.26
CA MET A 1 -14.15 -29.86 4.55
C MET A 1 -14.38 -28.91 3.40
N ASN A 2 -15.26 -27.93 3.58
CA ASN A 2 -15.33 -26.80 2.64
C ASN A 2 -14.18 -25.88 3.03
N LEU A 3 -13.16 -25.81 2.18
CA LEU A 3 -12.18 -24.74 2.22
C LEU A 3 -12.96 -23.48 1.82
N ASN A 4 -13.25 -22.63 2.80
CA ASN A 4 -13.71 -21.28 2.55
C ASN A 4 -12.71 -20.69 1.56
N LYS A 5 -13.15 -20.39 0.33
CA LYS A 5 -12.31 -19.62 -0.59
C LYS A 5 -12.22 -18.23 0.04
N GLU A 6 -11.14 -17.95 0.75
CA GLU A 6 -10.86 -16.59 1.23
C GLU A 6 -10.93 -15.67 0.02
N THR A 7 -11.82 -14.67 0.09
CA THR A 7 -11.97 -13.69 -0.97
C THR A 7 -10.67 -12.91 -1.06
N MET A 8 -10.05 -12.91 -2.24
CA MET A 8 -8.87 -12.11 -2.52
C MET A 8 -9.30 -10.68 -2.86
N ILE A 9 -8.76 -9.69 -2.17
CA ILE A 9 -8.91 -8.28 -2.53
C ILE A 9 -7.74 -7.89 -3.43
N ARG A 10 -8.04 -7.17 -4.52
CA ARG A 10 -7.06 -6.62 -5.45
C ARG A 10 -7.34 -5.13 -5.64
N LYS A 11 -6.44 -4.26 -5.18
CA LYS A 11 -6.58 -2.80 -5.28
C LYS A 11 -5.44 -2.20 -6.11
N ASN A 12 -5.79 -1.53 -7.20
CA ASN A 12 -4.86 -0.69 -7.96
C ASN A 12 -4.91 0.72 -7.38
N LEU A 13 -3.75 1.27 -7.05
CA LEU A 13 -3.58 2.57 -6.42
C LEU A 13 -2.47 3.34 -7.13
N ALA A 14 -2.58 4.67 -7.18
CA ALA A 14 -1.43 5.53 -7.43
C ALA A 14 -0.93 6.04 -6.08
N MET A 15 0.34 5.78 -5.76
CA MET A 15 0.96 6.20 -4.50
C MET A 15 2.07 7.20 -4.74
N HIS A 16 2.09 8.25 -3.93
CA HIS A 16 3.24 9.16 -3.87
C HIS A 16 4.49 8.39 -3.41
N ASN A 17 5.65 8.67 -4.00
CA ASN A 17 6.87 7.89 -3.77
C ASN A 17 7.26 7.75 -2.28
N LYS A 18 7.10 8.81 -1.48
CA LYS A 18 7.35 8.78 -0.03
C LYS A 18 6.38 7.87 0.71
N VAL A 19 5.10 7.90 0.37
CA VAL A 19 4.07 7.04 1.00
C VAL A 19 4.39 5.58 0.70
N LEU A 20 4.74 5.26 -0.55
CA LEU A 20 5.12 3.90 -0.92
C LEU A 20 6.36 3.41 -0.15
N SER A 21 7.36 4.28 0.04
CA SER A 21 8.56 3.95 0.82
C SER A 21 8.20 3.54 2.25
N TYR A 22 7.41 4.35 2.96
CA TYR A 22 7.00 4.03 4.33
C TYR A 22 6.07 2.83 4.40
N PHE A 23 5.15 2.70 3.45
CA PHE A 23 4.24 1.57 3.41
C PHE A 23 5.00 0.24 3.25
N THR A 24 5.95 0.18 2.31
CA THR A 24 6.76 -1.04 2.08
C THR A 24 7.67 -1.37 3.26
N GLU A 25 8.22 -0.36 3.93
CA GLU A 25 9.01 -0.52 5.15
C GLU A 25 8.16 -1.13 6.29
N ILE A 26 6.99 -0.55 6.59
CA ILE A 26 6.09 -1.06 7.64
C ILE A 26 5.60 -2.48 7.29
N VAL A 27 5.20 -2.72 6.03
CA VAL A 27 4.77 -4.05 5.56
C VAL A 27 5.84 -5.09 5.80
N HIS A 28 7.10 -4.77 5.52
CA HIS A 28 8.22 -5.66 5.72
C HIS A 28 8.55 -5.87 7.21
N GLU A 29 8.62 -4.80 8.00
CA GLU A 29 8.95 -4.86 9.43
C GLU A 29 7.89 -5.60 10.27
N GLU A 30 6.61 -5.35 9.97
CA GLU A 30 5.49 -5.91 10.73
C GLU A 30 4.94 -7.21 10.11
N SER A 31 5.54 -7.69 9.01
CA SER A 31 5.11 -8.90 8.30
C SER A 31 3.63 -8.87 7.91
N ILE A 32 3.18 -7.74 7.39
CA ILE A 32 1.78 -7.52 6.99
C ILE A 32 1.45 -8.46 5.81
N PRO A 33 0.33 -9.20 5.84
CA PRO A 33 -0.04 -10.19 4.83
C PRO A 33 -0.58 -9.54 3.54
N VAL A 34 0.26 -8.75 2.86
CA VAL A 34 -0.06 -8.08 1.60
C VAL A 34 1.06 -8.27 0.58
N ASN A 35 0.69 -8.64 -0.64
CA ASN A 35 1.57 -8.57 -1.79
C ASN A 35 1.53 -7.15 -2.38
N VAL A 36 2.70 -6.61 -2.69
CA VAL A 36 2.88 -5.24 -3.19
C VAL A 36 3.63 -5.29 -4.51
N ASP A 37 2.89 -5.15 -5.61
CA ASP A 37 3.45 -5.12 -6.96
C ASP A 37 3.66 -3.67 -7.39
N ILE A 38 4.91 -3.34 -7.74
CA ILE A 38 5.31 -1.98 -8.15
C ILE A 38 5.27 -1.85 -9.66
N GLY A 39 4.44 -0.93 -10.14
CA GLY A 39 4.25 -0.61 -11.54
C GLY A 39 5.04 0.62 -11.99
N SER A 40 4.43 1.35 -12.94
CA SER A 40 5.05 2.50 -13.59
C SER A 40 5.21 3.68 -12.64
N ARG A 41 6.24 4.49 -12.89
CA ARG A 41 6.47 5.77 -12.22
C ARG A 41 6.22 6.92 -13.17
N TYR A 42 5.51 7.94 -12.70
CA TYR A 42 5.25 9.15 -13.46
C TYR A 42 5.28 10.39 -12.56
N VAL A 43 5.43 11.56 -13.16
CA VAL A 43 5.34 12.85 -12.47
C VAL A 43 3.95 13.41 -12.73
N ASP A 44 3.23 13.80 -11.67
CA ASP A 44 1.90 14.38 -11.78
C ASP A 44 1.93 15.88 -12.12
N GLY A 45 0.74 16.49 -12.23
CA GLY A 45 0.62 17.92 -12.55
C GLY A 45 1.22 18.87 -11.51
N ASN A 46 1.50 18.39 -10.30
CA ASN A 46 2.12 19.16 -9.22
C ASN A 46 3.64 19.00 -9.18
N GLY A 47 4.22 18.15 -10.04
CA GLY A 47 5.64 17.82 -10.03
C GLY A 47 6.00 16.69 -9.07
N ASP A 48 5.02 16.08 -8.42
CA ASP A 48 5.24 14.99 -7.47
C ASP A 48 5.39 13.65 -8.21
N THR A 49 6.24 12.77 -7.66
CA THR A 49 6.44 11.43 -8.23
C THR A 49 5.38 10.48 -7.70
N GLN A 50 4.51 10.03 -8.60
CA GLN A 50 3.49 9.01 -8.36
C GLN A 50 3.94 7.67 -8.94
N ILE A 51 3.52 6.58 -8.30
CA ILE A 51 3.87 5.22 -8.66
C ILE A 51 2.59 4.38 -8.68
N ASP A 52 2.33 3.68 -9.77
CA ASP A 52 1.25 2.69 -9.84
C ASP A 52 1.60 1.49 -8.95
N VAL A 53 0.69 1.11 -8.08
CA VAL A 53 0.88 0.03 -7.10
C VAL A 53 -0.34 -0.87 -7.12
N LEU A 54 -0.08 -2.17 -7.14
CA LEU A 54 -1.09 -3.19 -6.97
C LEU A 54 -0.93 -3.85 -5.60
N LEU A 55 -1.99 -3.78 -4.79
CA LEU A 55 -2.08 -4.49 -3.52
C LEU A 55 -2.97 -5.72 -3.68
N GLU A 56 -2.47 -6.87 -3.22
CA GLU A 56 -3.23 -8.11 -3.16
C GLU A 56 -3.15 -8.70 -1.75
N TYR A 57 -4.29 -8.92 -1.11
CA TYR A 57 -4.39 -9.40 0.27
C TYR A 57 -5.74 -10.10 0.51
N GLY A 58 -5.85 -10.86 1.60
CA GLY A 58 -7.11 -11.53 1.96
C GLY A 58 -8.15 -10.53 2.48
N GLU A 59 -9.44 -10.76 2.20
CA GLU A 59 -10.53 -9.99 2.80
C GLU A 59 -10.42 -9.80 4.33
N PRO A 60 -10.02 -10.81 5.13
CA PRO A 60 -9.81 -10.63 6.57
C PRO A 60 -8.71 -9.62 6.94
N ASP A 61 -7.78 -9.35 6.03
CA ASP A 61 -6.61 -8.49 6.27
C ASP A 61 -6.89 -7.02 5.89
N GLU A 62 -8.08 -6.71 5.38
CA GLU A 62 -8.40 -5.37 4.85
C GLU A 62 -8.19 -4.25 5.88
N ASP A 63 -8.67 -4.44 7.10
CA ASP A 63 -8.53 -3.43 8.15
C ASP A 63 -7.06 -3.21 8.52
N CYS A 64 -6.27 -4.29 8.58
CA CYS A 64 -4.83 -4.23 8.85
C CYS A 64 -4.08 -3.47 7.75
N VAL A 65 -4.35 -3.79 6.48
CA VAL A 65 -3.72 -3.12 5.34
C VAL A 65 -4.11 -1.64 5.28
N ASN A 66 -5.39 -1.31 5.53
CA ASN A 66 -5.86 0.08 5.57
C ASN A 66 -5.24 0.89 6.71
N GLU A 67 -5.03 0.27 7.88
CA GLU A 67 -4.34 0.90 9.00
C GLU A 67 -2.89 1.25 8.64
N VAL A 68 -2.16 0.30 8.04
CA VAL A 68 -0.76 0.49 7.62
C VAL A 68 -0.65 1.57 6.54
N LEU A 69 -1.56 1.58 5.57
CA LEU A 69 -1.66 2.66 4.57
C LEU A 69 -1.84 4.03 5.24
N THR A 70 -2.77 4.12 6.21
CA THR A 70 -3.05 5.36 6.94
C THR A 70 -1.82 5.84 7.71
N ARG A 71 -1.10 4.92 8.37
CA ARG A 71 0.16 5.22 9.07
C ARG A 71 1.22 5.74 8.11
N ALA A 72 1.43 5.08 6.97
CA ALA A 72 2.40 5.50 5.96
C ALA A 72 2.09 6.90 5.41
N ILE A 73 0.81 7.22 5.18
CA ILE A 73 0.36 8.54 4.75
C ILE A 73 0.67 9.60 5.82
N ASN A 74 0.33 9.33 7.08
CA ASN A 74 0.57 10.29 8.17
C ASN A 74 2.07 10.58 8.34
N VAL A 75 2.92 9.56 8.32
CA VAL A 75 4.39 9.75 8.39
C VAL A 75 4.90 10.58 7.21
N ALA A 76 4.41 10.31 5.99
CA ALA A 76 4.80 11.08 4.82
C ALA A 76 4.40 12.57 4.93
N ILE A 77 3.22 12.86 5.48
CA ILE A 77 2.71 14.23 5.69
C ILE A 77 3.53 14.94 6.77
N GLU A 78 3.81 14.29 7.90
CA GLU A 78 4.59 14.89 9.00
C GLU A 78 6.02 15.27 8.57
N GLN A 79 6.58 14.49 7.65
CA GLN A 79 7.91 14.73 7.08
C GLN A 79 7.91 15.63 5.83
N TRP A 80 6.76 16.19 5.44
CA TRP A 80 6.63 17.12 4.32
C TRP A 80 7.04 18.55 4.70
N LYS A 81 8.18 18.69 5.39
CA LYS A 81 8.79 19.97 5.74
C LYS A 81 9.88 20.38 4.77
#